data_AF-A0A2E9X0D5-F1
#
_entry.id   AF-A0A2E9X0D5-F1
#
_cell.length_a   1.000
_cell.length_b   1.000
_cell.length_c   1.000
_cell.angle_alpha   90.00
_cell.angle_beta   90.00
_cell.angle_gamma   90.00
#
_symmetry.space_group_name_H-M   'P 1'
#
loop_
_entity.id
_entity.type
_entity.pdbx_description
1 polymer ?
#
loop_
_entity_poly.entity_id
_entity_poly.type
_entity_poly.pdbx_seq_one_letter_code
_entity_poly.pdbx_strand_id
1 'polypeptide(L)'
;MPRKEVQRPPLERTTLEDLPFRSFEHDGYEWIVRLRGQASTGSATDPGAPLMHLVFYSAADPQVACGDLLETGRSLDGLSELRLPELLAQARLSPSANDSSR
;
A
#
# COMPACT_ATOMS: atom_id res chain seq x y z
N MET A 1 4.03 -32.71 32.46
CA MET A 1 2.84 -32.10 31.85
C MET A 1 3.06 -32.01 30.34
N PRO A 2 2.27 -32.66 29.48
CA PRO A 2 2.44 -32.56 28.04
C PRO A 2 1.98 -31.18 27.56
N ARG A 3 2.78 -30.52 26.70
CA ARG A 3 2.45 -29.24 26.08
C ARG A 3 1.24 -29.47 25.15
N LYS A 4 0.11 -28.83 25.46
CA LYS A 4 -1.07 -28.85 24.59
C LYS A 4 -0.70 -28.08 23.32
N GLU A 5 -0.59 -28.78 22.20
CA GLU A 5 -0.32 -28.19 20.90
C GLU A 5 -1.54 -27.35 20.49
N VAL A 6 -1.39 -26.03 20.53
CA VAL A 6 -2.44 -25.10 20.10
C VAL A 6 -2.44 -25.09 18.58
N GLN A 7 -3.32 -25.88 17.95
CA GLN A 7 -3.59 -25.75 16.52
C GLN A 7 -4.21 -24.36 16.29
N ARG A 8 -3.43 -23.47 15.67
CA ARG A 8 -3.93 -22.17 15.24
C ARG A 8 -4.71 -22.39 13.95
N PRO A 9 -5.92 -21.84 13.81
CA PRO A 9 -6.63 -21.89 12.54
C PRO A 9 -5.78 -21.24 11.44
N PRO A 10 -5.93 -21.69 10.18
CA PRO A 10 -5.28 -21.05 9.05
C PRO A 10 -5.66 -19.56 9.02
N LEU A 11 -4.67 -18.69 8.85
CA LEU A 11 -4.96 -17.28 8.60
C LEU A 11 -5.58 -17.17 7.21
N GLU A 12 -6.80 -16.65 7.12
CA GLU A 12 -7.41 -16.31 5.85
C GLU A 12 -6.58 -15.22 5.17
N ARG A 13 -6.34 -15.36 3.87
CA ARG A 13 -5.64 -14.35 3.08
C ARG A 13 -6.60 -13.20 2.81
N THR A 14 -6.24 -12.00 3.26
CA THR A 14 -6.95 -10.77 2.87
C THR A 14 -6.84 -10.59 1.36
N THR A 15 -7.98 -10.44 0.69
CA THR A 15 -7.99 -10.19 -0.76
C THR A 15 -7.70 -8.72 -1.04
N LEU A 16 -7.33 -8.40 -2.29
CA LEU A 16 -7.04 -7.03 -2.70
C LEU A 16 -8.24 -6.09 -2.54
N GLU A 17 -9.45 -6.65 -2.65
CA GLU A 17 -10.73 -5.94 -2.61
C GLU A 17 -11.10 -5.52 -1.19
N ASP A 18 -10.60 -6.23 -0.18
CA ASP A 18 -10.84 -5.98 1.24
C ASP A 18 -9.87 -4.94 1.83
N LEU A 19 -8.86 -4.50 1.08
CA LEU A 19 -7.90 -3.52 1.55
C LEU A 19 -8.52 -2.11 1.59
N PRO A 20 -8.19 -1.29 2.60
CA PRO A 20 -8.57 0.12 2.61
C PRO A 20 -8.09 0.80 1.33
N PHE A 21 -8.98 1.54 0.69
CA PHE A 21 -8.70 2.22 -0.57
C PHE A 21 -9.31 3.61 -0.61
N ARG A 22 -8.81 4.42 -1.54
CA ARG A 22 -9.37 5.72 -1.91
C ARG A 22 -9.27 5.91 -3.42
N SER A 23 -10.31 6.48 -4.02
CA SER A 23 -10.28 6.92 -5.42
C SER A 23 -9.90 8.40 -5.53
N PHE A 24 -9.24 8.76 -6.63
CA PHE A 24 -8.95 10.15 -6.98
C PHE A 24 -8.84 10.32 -8.50
N GLU A 25 -9.09 11.54 -8.99
CA GLU A 25 -8.94 11.87 -10.41
C GLU A 25 -7.57 12.51 -10.67
N HIS A 26 -6.90 12.09 -11.74
CA HIS A 26 -5.67 12.71 -12.21
C HIS A 26 -5.52 12.52 -13.72
N ASP A 27 -5.20 13.60 -14.43
CA ASP A 27 -5.06 13.67 -15.89
C ASP A 27 -6.30 13.16 -16.66
N GLY A 28 -7.50 13.36 -16.10
CA GLY A 28 -8.76 12.91 -16.69
C GLY A 28 -9.05 11.41 -16.54
N TYR A 29 -8.26 10.70 -15.72
CA TYR A 29 -8.47 9.31 -15.39
C TYR A 29 -8.77 9.14 -13.90
N GLU A 30 -9.61 8.15 -13.57
CA GLU A 30 -9.82 7.72 -12.20
C GLU A 30 -8.75 6.70 -11.79
N TRP A 31 -8.19 6.91 -10.60
CA TRP A 31 -7.15 6.10 -10.00
C TRP A 31 -7.60 5.60 -8.64
N ILE A 32 -7.11 4.42 -8.26
CA ILE A 32 -7.36 3.80 -6.96
C ILE A 32 -6.02 3.65 -6.26
N VAL A 33 -5.90 4.19 -5.05
CA VAL A 33 -4.80 3.89 -4.13
C VAL A 33 -5.29 2.93 -3.05
N ARG A 34 -4.51 1.88 -2.78
CA ARG A 34 -4.78 0.90 -1.72
C ARG A 34 -3.68 0.91 -0.67
N LEU A 35 -4.06 0.76 0.59
CA LEU A 35 -3.14 0.58 1.71
C LEU A 35 -2.91 -0.92 1.93
N ARG A 36 -1.76 -1.43 1.48
CA ARG A 36 -1.41 -2.85 1.60
C ARG A 36 -0.92 -3.23 2.99
N GLY A 37 -0.31 -2.30 3.70
CA GLY A 37 0.24 -2.55 5.02
C GLY A 37 0.84 -1.31 5.64
N GLN A 38 1.15 -1.41 6.92
CA GLN A 38 1.79 -0.35 7.69
C GLN A 38 2.94 -0.91 8.49
N ALA A 39 4.01 -0.12 8.62
CA ALA A 39 5.17 -0.46 9.42
C ALA A 39 5.54 0.71 10.33
N SER A 40 5.93 0.44 11.56
CA SER A 40 6.32 1.46 12.55
C SER A 40 7.83 1.70 12.60
N THR A 41 8.58 1.18 11.64
CA THR A 41 10.05 1.29 11.61
C THR A 41 10.57 2.62 11.06
N GLY A 42 9.69 3.51 10.61
CA GLY A 42 10.07 4.84 10.16
C GLY A 42 10.92 4.87 8.89
N SER A 43 11.03 6.06 8.30
CA SER A 43 12.00 6.32 7.23
C SER A 43 13.39 6.57 7.84
N ALA A 44 14.44 6.58 7.02
CA ALA A 44 15.78 6.95 7.49
C ALA A 44 15.85 8.33 8.16
N THR A 45 14.89 9.21 7.87
CA THR A 45 14.77 10.56 8.43
C THR A 45 13.89 10.65 9.67
N ASP A 46 12.99 9.68 9.90
CA ASP A 46 12.16 9.59 11.11
C ASP A 46 11.86 8.12 11.44
N PRO A 47 12.70 7.46 12.26
CA PRO A 47 12.57 6.05 12.64
C PRO A 47 11.30 5.71 13.44
N GLY A 48 10.59 6.73 13.95
CA GLY A 48 9.34 6.56 14.70
C GLY A 48 8.09 6.81 13.87
N ALA A 49 8.23 7.33 12.65
CA ALA A 49 7.10 7.63 11.79
C ALA A 49 6.42 6.33 11.32
N PRO A 50 5.08 6.25 11.41
CA PRO A 50 4.36 5.18 10.76
C PRO A 50 4.54 5.33 9.23
N LEU A 51 4.85 4.22 8.57
CA LEU A 51 4.94 4.09 7.13
C LEU A 51 3.73 3.34 6.59
N MET A 52 3.26 3.77 5.44
CA MET A 52 2.18 3.17 4.67
C MET A 52 2.75 2.59 3.38
N HIS A 53 2.47 1.32 3.11
CA HIS A 53 2.70 0.73 1.79
C HIS A 53 1.50 1.00 0.90
N LEU A 54 1.69 1.91 -0.05
CA LEU A 54 0.68 2.34 -1.01
C LEU A 54 0.88 1.62 -2.33
N VAL A 55 -0.21 1.14 -2.91
CA VAL A 55 -0.21 0.54 -4.25
C VAL A 55 -1.26 1.24 -5.10
N PHE A 56 -0.88 1.64 -6.31
CA PHE A 56 -1.73 2.41 -7.22
C PHE A 56 -2.21 1.55 -8.36
N TYR A 57 -3.47 1.78 -8.76
CA TYR A 57 -4.15 1.09 -9.84
C TYR A 57 -4.93 2.09 -10.68
N SER A 58 -5.10 1.81 -11.97
CA SER A 58 -6.11 2.48 -12.77
C SER A 58 -7.50 1.92 -12.41
N ALA A 59 -8.52 2.77 -12.34
CA ALA A 59 -9.89 2.28 -12.17
C ALA A 59 -10.38 1.46 -13.38
N ALA A 60 -9.81 1.70 -14.57
CA ALA A 60 -10.11 0.93 -15.78
C ALA A 60 -9.57 -0.51 -15.74
N ASP A 61 -8.51 -0.75 -14.95
CA ASP A 61 -7.95 -2.08 -14.72
C ASP A 61 -7.43 -2.21 -13.28
N PRO A 62 -8.32 -2.45 -12.31
CA PRO A 62 -7.98 -2.43 -10.89
C PRO A 62 -7.20 -3.68 -10.41
N GLN A 63 -6.97 -4.65 -11.30
CA GLN A 63 -6.26 -5.90 -11.02
C GLN A 63 -4.75 -5.77 -11.24
N VAL A 64 -4.32 -4.81 -12.07
CA VAL A 64 -2.91 -4.60 -12.42
C VAL A 64 -2.38 -3.35 -11.73
N ALA A 65 -1.40 -3.53 -10.83
CA ALA A 65 -0.77 -2.41 -10.15
C ALA A 65 0.08 -1.60 -11.13
N CYS A 66 -0.09 -0.28 -11.12
CA CYS A 66 0.71 0.67 -11.89
C CYS A 66 2.03 1.03 -11.19
N GLY A 67 2.11 0.81 -9.88
CA GLY A 67 3.30 1.05 -9.06
C GLY A 67 2.98 0.99 -7.58
N ASP A 68 4.03 0.93 -6.76
CA ASP A 68 3.94 0.96 -5.30
C ASP A 68 5.04 1.83 -4.69
N LEU A 69 4.79 2.34 -3.48
CA LEU A 69 5.79 3.09 -2.70
C LEU A 69 5.49 3.04 -1.20
N LEU A 70 6.47 3.49 -0.42
CA LEU A 70 6.32 3.74 1.01
C LEU A 70 6.15 5.25 1.24
N GLU A 71 5.09 5.64 1.94
CA GLU A 71 4.83 7.03 2.35
C GLU A 71 4.67 7.12 3.87
N THR A 72 5.14 8.20 4.48
CA THR A 72 4.90 8.46 5.91
C THR A 72 3.44 8.79 6.16
N GLY A 73 2.81 8.14 7.14
CA GLY A 73 1.44 8.42 7.55
C GLY A 73 0.76 7.25 8.26
N ARG A 74 -0.49 7.47 8.68
CA ARG A 74 -1.30 6.48 9.42
C ARG A 74 -2.55 6.01 8.69
N SER A 75 -3.02 6.73 7.67
CA SER A 75 -4.21 6.36 6.90
C SER A 75 -4.24 7.09 5.55
N LEU A 76 -5.04 6.56 4.62
CA LEU A 76 -5.31 7.18 3.31
C LEU A 76 -6.08 8.51 3.44
N ASP A 77 -6.96 8.62 4.44
CA ASP A 77 -7.73 9.85 4.71
C ASP A 77 -6.84 11.00 5.15
N GLY A 78 -5.67 10.70 5.72
CA GLY A 78 -4.68 11.70 6.09
C GLY A 78 -3.87 12.25 4.92
N LEU A 79 -3.98 11.65 3.73
CA LEU A 79 -3.30 12.12 2.52
C LEU A 79 -4.11 13.24 1.86
N SER A 80 -3.45 14.36 1.58
CA SER A 80 -4.04 15.45 0.78
C SER A 80 -4.34 14.97 -0.64
N GLU A 81 -5.43 15.45 -1.23
CA GLU A 81 -5.78 15.18 -2.64
C GLU A 81 -4.70 15.68 -3.59
N LEU A 82 -4.04 16.79 -3.25
CA LEU A 82 -2.94 17.33 -4.04
C LEU A 82 -1.69 16.44 -4.00
N ARG A 83 -1.54 15.63 -2.94
CA ARG A 83 -0.39 14.75 -2.74
C ARG A 83 -0.52 13.42 -3.50
N LEU A 84 -1.74 12.93 -3.72
CA LEU A 84 -1.99 11.65 -4.39
C LEU A 84 -1.42 11.59 -5.83
N PRO A 85 -1.58 12.62 -6.67
CA PRO A 85 -0.93 12.67 -7.99
C PRO A 85 0.60 12.59 -7.93
N GLU A 86 1.23 13.29 -6.97
CA GLU A 86 2.69 13.28 -6.81
C GLU A 86 3.20 11.89 -6.42
N LEU A 87 2.48 11.20 -5.53
CA LEU A 87 2.80 9.84 -5.10
C LEU A 87 2.59 8.85 -6.24
N LEU A 88 1.52 8.99 -7.03
CA LEU A 88 1.30 8.16 -8.22
C LEU A 88 2.47 8.30 -9.20
N ALA A 89 2.93 9.53 -9.48
CA ALA A 89 4.07 9.77 -10.35
C ALA A 89 5.35 9.11 -9.80
N GLN A 90 5.61 9.22 -8.51
CA GLN A 90 6.75 8.57 -7.85
C GLN A 90 6.69 7.03 -7.90
N ALA A 91 5.51 6.45 -7.66
CA ALA A 91 5.28 5.01 -7.67
C ALA A 91 5.56 4.40 -9.05
N ARG A 92 5.21 5.12 -10.13
CA ARG A 92 5.45 4.69 -11.50
C ARG A 92 6.93 4.76 -11.92
N LEU A 93 7.72 5.60 -11.27
CA LEU A 93 9.15 5.78 -11.53
C LEU A 93 10.02 4.85 -10.69
N SER A 94 9.47 4.32 -9.58
CA SER A 94 10.19 3.42 -8.69
C SER A 94 10.19 2.00 -9.26
N PRO A 95 11.34 1.33 -9.38
CA PRO A 95 11.35 -0.10 -9.70
C PRO A 95 10.64 -0.84 -8.57
N SER A 96 9.60 -1.61 -8.89
CA SER A 96 8.88 -2.38 -7.87
C SER A 96 9.90 -3.25 -7.12
N ALA A 97 9.96 -3.13 -5.79
CA ALA A 97 10.92 -3.86 -4.96
C ALA A 97 10.75 -5.39 -5.07
N ASN A 98 9.68 -5.86 -5.72
CA ASN A 98 9.43 -7.27 -6.00
C ASN A 98 10.16 -7.83 -7.25
N ASP A 99 10.91 -7.01 -8.00
CA ASP A 99 11.69 -7.48 -9.15
C ASP A 99 13.18 -7.77 -8.80
N SER A 100 13.46 -8.01 -7.52
CA SER A 100 14.80 -8.39 -7.02
C SER A 100 14.89 -9.86 -6.57
N SER A 101 14.01 -10.73 -7.08
CA SER A 101 14.08 -12.17 -6.81
C SER A 101 13.65 -12.99 -8.02
N ARG A 102 14.53 -13.07 -9.02
CA ARG A 102 14.58 -14.16 -9.99
C ARG A 102 16.02 -14.58 -10.21
#